data_AF-A0A1Q9N086-F1
#
_entry.id   AF-A0A1Q9N086-F1
#
_cell.length_a   1.000
_cell.length_b   1.000
_cell.length_c   1.000
_cell.angle_alpha   90.00
_cell.angle_beta   90.00
_cell.angle_gamma   90.00
#
_symmetry.space_group_name_H-M   'P 1'
#
loop_
_entity.id
_entity.type
_entity.pdbx_description
1 polymer ?
#
loop_
_entity_poly.entity_id
_entity_poly.type
_entity_poly.pdbx_seq_one_letter_code
_entity_poly.pdbx_strand_id
1 'polypeptide(L)'
;MSRVFTHILRIVAAVIFVWAFLFFIFGMFYNENLFTLDAIIGFFTNLKDLVASGLYMLLYYAPQGTSMALSAMFGSTSPEIFDATMVSGLNGGLLNWYILQLFSFPAKTVTDASNNVIGIYYMRNIHDANNYIKAAFDVLVKDVYSLVFIVLGITAIINAILFVTRMRGKYSLNAVMSMTGMVILPLTILGFQQMLGFFGTSLDALANLPFVLRPEIIEPISEGWEFFTMPMFSAILLIYLFVELSFQVEYSDLVTKPSQEREMRLRYQLDSLQREGMRVTTTIEKVQAEAREQKKITGNRQNRLKQFFSKAGGFSYVKEMVEKRKFERATQAWLEAASDTRRLGSYVQRLTTEDPEARRTLTAKSSSPTAGKMLISTLVNILIRTVAIITLTFIVSQPQFILTNLFTGFGTLDPPLENWAILYSAELATPEAILVLLIPFVTIFPMASLIIKKVKSQRLKELLRQEELRRQAVEQSIFSARPAESASTTTNVVPPTGTEEESKELQI
;
A
#
# COMPACT_ATOMS: atom_id res chain seq x y z
N MET A 1 10.95 20.16 -8.34
CA MET A 1 9.47 20.29 -8.44
C MET A 1 8.76 18.95 -8.25
N SER A 2 9.16 17.87 -8.93
CA SER A 2 8.56 16.54 -8.71
C SER A 2 8.62 16.05 -7.24
N ARG A 3 9.74 16.24 -6.51
CA ARG A 3 9.79 15.93 -5.06
C ARG A 3 8.80 16.72 -4.20
N VAL A 4 8.60 18.01 -4.53
CA VAL A 4 7.66 18.87 -3.81
C VAL A 4 6.23 18.38 -4.03
N PHE A 5 5.91 17.96 -5.26
CA PHE A 5 4.62 17.36 -5.58
C PHE A 5 4.37 16.08 -4.78
N THR A 6 5.32 15.14 -4.77
CA THR A 6 5.18 13.91 -3.98
C THR A 6 5.04 14.22 -2.48
N HIS A 7 5.73 15.23 -1.96
CA HIS A 7 5.58 15.65 -0.55
C HIS A 7 4.20 16.25 -0.26
N ILE A 8 3.67 17.10 -1.14
CA ILE A 8 2.31 17.64 -1.00
C ILE A 8 1.30 16.49 -0.99
N LEU A 9 1.42 15.53 -1.91
CA LEU A 9 0.49 14.41 -2.01
C LEU A 9 0.57 13.49 -0.77
N ARG A 10 1.76 13.32 -0.18
CA ARG A 10 1.93 12.63 1.11
C ARG A 10 1.24 13.35 2.26
N ILE A 11 1.38 14.68 2.34
CA ILE A 11 0.75 15.49 3.39
C ILE A 11 -0.77 15.39 3.24
N VAL A 12 -1.30 15.54 2.02
CA VAL A 12 -2.73 15.41 1.74
C VAL A 12 -3.24 14.02 2.12
N ALA A 13 -2.54 12.95 1.74
CA ALA A 13 -2.91 11.59 2.12
C ALA A 13 -2.87 11.36 3.64
N ALA A 14 -1.87 11.92 4.34
CA ALA A 14 -1.77 11.84 5.79
C ALA A 14 -2.90 12.59 6.49
N VAL A 15 -3.24 13.80 6.02
CA VAL A 15 -4.35 14.59 6.55
C VAL A 15 -5.68 13.87 6.34
N ILE A 16 -5.89 13.31 5.15
CA ILE A 16 -7.11 12.54 4.84
C ILE A 16 -7.17 11.26 5.68
N PHE A 17 -6.04 10.58 5.92
CA PHE A 17 -6.03 9.44 6.84
C PHE A 17 -6.41 9.85 8.26
N VAL A 18 -5.79 10.90 8.80
CA VAL A 18 -6.09 11.39 10.15
C VAL A 18 -7.56 11.77 10.24
N TRP A 19 -8.09 12.46 9.23
CA TRP A 19 -9.49 12.85 9.20
C TRP A 19 -10.42 11.63 9.09
N ALA A 20 -10.12 10.67 8.21
CA ALA A 20 -10.86 9.42 8.09
C ALA A 20 -10.83 8.64 9.40
N PHE A 21 -9.67 8.53 10.05
CA PHE A 21 -9.48 7.81 11.30
C PHE A 21 -10.22 8.48 12.47
N LEU A 22 -10.17 9.81 12.58
CA LEU A 22 -10.94 10.55 13.59
C LEU A 22 -12.44 10.45 13.33
N PHE A 23 -12.88 10.63 12.08
CA PHE A 23 -14.27 10.44 11.70
C PHE A 23 -14.74 9.02 12.01
N PHE A 24 -13.88 8.03 11.79
CA PHE A 24 -14.16 6.64 12.11
C PHE A 24 -14.27 6.42 13.62
N ILE A 25 -13.35 6.95 14.43
CA ILE A 25 -13.40 6.80 15.89
C ILE A 25 -14.63 7.50 16.47
N PHE A 26 -14.84 8.77 16.15
CA PHE A 26 -15.88 9.58 16.79
C PHE A 26 -17.25 9.44 16.13
N GLY A 27 -17.27 9.23 14.81
CA GLY A 27 -18.49 9.11 14.02
C GLY A 27 -19.07 7.70 13.98
N MET A 28 -18.24 6.64 14.13
CA MET A 28 -18.74 5.27 14.03
C MET A 28 -18.90 4.56 15.38
N PHE A 29 -18.16 4.95 16.41
CA PHE A 29 -18.22 4.27 17.70
C PHE A 29 -18.96 5.10 18.75
N TYR A 30 -19.76 4.40 19.56
CA TYR A 30 -20.53 4.97 20.65
C TYR A 30 -19.76 4.94 21.99
N ASN A 31 -18.93 3.91 22.19
CA ASN A 31 -18.32 3.64 23.49
C ASN A 31 -16.86 4.09 23.55
N GLU A 32 -16.60 5.21 24.22
CA GLU A 32 -15.25 5.77 24.40
C GLU A 32 -14.31 4.82 25.17
N ASN A 33 -14.87 3.90 25.97
CA ASN A 33 -14.09 2.99 26.81
C ASN A 33 -13.38 1.87 26.03
N LEU A 34 -13.61 1.75 24.72
CA LEU A 34 -12.99 0.72 23.89
C LEU A 34 -11.49 0.91 23.69
N PHE A 35 -10.98 2.13 23.86
CA PHE A 35 -9.58 2.47 23.64
C PHE A 35 -8.81 2.73 24.95
N THR A 36 -9.34 2.34 26.10
CA THR A 36 -8.67 2.54 27.39
C THR A 36 -7.59 1.48 27.61
N LEU A 37 -6.47 1.90 28.22
CA LEU A 37 -5.42 0.96 28.64
C LEU A 37 -5.91 0.02 29.75
N ASP A 38 -7.02 0.36 30.41
CA ASP A 38 -7.67 -0.46 31.43
C ASP A 38 -8.08 -1.83 30.90
N ALA A 39 -8.44 -1.96 29.61
CA ALA A 39 -8.74 -3.25 29.00
C ALA A 39 -7.54 -4.21 29.01
N ILE A 40 -6.30 -3.69 28.85
CA ILE A 40 -5.09 -4.51 28.88
C ILE A 40 -4.81 -5.00 30.30
N ILE A 41 -4.91 -4.11 31.28
CA ILE A 41 -4.71 -4.44 32.70
C ILE A 41 -5.83 -5.39 33.17
N GLY A 42 -7.07 -5.11 32.76
CA GLY A 42 -8.25 -5.93 32.99
C GLY A 42 -8.04 -7.35 32.46
N PHE A 43 -7.58 -7.50 31.20
CA PHE A 43 -7.32 -8.79 30.60
C PHE A 43 -6.38 -9.66 31.45
N PHE A 44 -5.21 -9.13 31.83
CA PHE A 44 -4.25 -9.89 32.65
C PHE A 44 -4.79 -10.19 34.05
N THR A 45 -5.55 -9.26 34.64
CA THR A 45 -6.16 -9.44 35.97
C THR A 45 -7.23 -10.53 35.93
N ASN A 46 -8.13 -10.48 34.95
CA ASN A 46 -9.21 -11.46 34.78
C ASN A 46 -8.67 -12.83 34.36
N LEU A 47 -7.62 -12.89 33.54
CA LEU A 47 -6.93 -14.14 33.21
C LEU A 47 -6.29 -14.76 34.45
N LYS A 48 -5.60 -13.96 35.27
CA LYS A 48 -5.05 -14.40 36.55
C LYS A 48 -6.15 -14.94 37.46
N ASP A 49 -7.25 -14.22 37.60
CA ASP A 49 -8.35 -14.61 38.49
C ASP A 49 -9.05 -15.89 38.01
N LEU A 50 -9.18 -16.08 36.69
CA LEU A 50 -9.73 -17.31 36.11
C LEU A 50 -8.80 -18.51 36.34
N VAL A 51 -7.49 -18.34 36.15
CA VAL A 51 -6.49 -19.38 36.46
C VAL A 51 -6.47 -19.70 37.95
N ALA A 52 -6.50 -18.69 38.82
CA ALA A 52 -6.55 -18.86 40.27
C ALA A 52 -7.82 -19.59 40.71
N SER A 53 -8.98 -19.27 40.12
CA SER A 53 -10.26 -19.93 40.40
C SER A 53 -10.28 -21.38 39.95
N GLY A 54 -9.71 -21.67 38.77
CA GLY A 54 -9.56 -23.04 38.28
C GLY A 54 -8.61 -23.87 39.14
N LEU A 55 -7.49 -23.29 39.58
CA LEU A 55 -6.54 -23.95 40.46
C LEU A 55 -7.13 -24.17 41.86
N TYR A 56 -7.90 -23.21 42.38
CA TYR A 56 -8.68 -23.38 43.60
C TYR A 56 -9.67 -24.55 43.50
N MET A 57 -10.44 -24.63 42.40
CA MET A 57 -11.37 -25.75 42.17
C MET A 57 -10.64 -27.08 42.14
N LEU A 58 -9.51 -27.16 41.44
CA LEU A 58 -8.69 -28.36 41.38
C LEU A 58 -8.18 -28.75 42.78
N LEU A 59 -7.61 -27.81 43.53
CA LEU A 59 -7.15 -28.03 44.89
C LEU A 59 -8.27 -28.39 45.87
N TYR A 60 -9.50 -27.92 45.65
CA TYR A 60 -10.66 -28.28 46.45
C TYR A 60 -11.17 -29.69 46.12
N TYR A 61 -11.29 -30.02 44.83
CA TYR A 61 -11.83 -31.31 44.38
C TYR A 61 -10.83 -32.46 44.50
N ALA A 62 -9.51 -32.22 44.45
CA ALA A 62 -8.52 -33.28 44.59
C ALA A 62 -8.62 -33.99 45.96
N PRO A 63 -8.62 -33.30 47.12
CA PRO A 63 -8.88 -33.92 48.41
C PRO A 63 -10.24 -34.60 48.50
N GLN A 64 -11.30 -33.99 47.96
CA GLN A 64 -12.64 -34.60 47.93
C GLN A 64 -12.63 -35.93 47.18
N GLY A 65 -11.99 -35.97 46.01
CA GLY A 65 -11.77 -37.19 45.23
C GLY A 65 -10.96 -38.23 46.00
N THR A 66 -9.89 -37.82 46.69
CA THR A 66 -9.12 -38.75 47.54
C THR A 66 -9.94 -39.29 48.70
N SER A 67 -10.79 -38.47 49.35
CA SER A 67 -11.67 -38.96 50.41
C SER A 67 -12.72 -39.94 49.90
N MET A 68 -13.33 -39.66 48.74
CA MET A 68 -14.27 -40.60 48.13
C MET A 68 -13.60 -41.92 47.76
N ALA A 69 -12.37 -41.87 47.22
CA ALA A 69 -11.60 -43.08 46.92
C ALA A 69 -11.25 -43.87 48.19
N LEU A 70 -10.81 -43.20 49.26
CA LEU A 70 -10.52 -43.83 50.55
C LEU A 70 -11.78 -44.43 51.19
N SER A 71 -12.90 -43.71 51.19
CA SER A 71 -14.19 -44.23 51.66
C SER A 71 -14.65 -45.44 50.84
N ALA A 72 -14.45 -45.45 49.52
CA ALA A 72 -14.76 -46.60 48.68
C ALA A 72 -13.86 -47.80 48.98
N MET A 73 -12.57 -47.58 49.25
CA MET A 73 -11.60 -48.64 49.54
C MET A 73 -11.75 -49.23 50.94
N PHE A 74 -12.00 -48.39 51.95
CA PHE A 74 -11.94 -48.77 53.36
C PHE A 74 -13.29 -48.72 54.08
N GLY A 75 -14.33 -48.16 53.48
CA GLY A 75 -15.65 -47.99 54.09
C GLY A 75 -16.32 -49.30 54.51
N SER A 76 -16.01 -50.42 53.86
CA SER A 76 -16.50 -51.75 54.25
C SER A 76 -15.78 -52.31 55.48
N THR A 77 -14.51 -51.92 55.70
CA THR A 77 -13.68 -52.44 56.79
C THR A 77 -13.83 -51.65 58.09
N SER A 78 -14.09 -50.35 57.98
CA SER A 78 -14.19 -49.45 59.14
C SER A 78 -15.19 -48.31 58.84
N PRO A 79 -16.50 -48.65 58.80
CA PRO A 79 -17.55 -47.70 58.40
C PRO A 79 -17.65 -46.48 59.33
N GLU A 80 -17.29 -46.61 60.61
CA GLU A 80 -17.29 -45.49 61.56
C GLU A 80 -16.20 -44.44 61.28
N ILE A 81 -15.07 -44.85 60.67
CA ILE A 81 -13.92 -43.96 60.41
C ILE A 81 -13.97 -43.41 58.98
N PHE A 82 -14.37 -44.24 58.02
CA PHE A 82 -14.38 -43.89 56.60
C PHE A 82 -15.78 -43.61 56.05
N ASP A 83 -16.73 -43.24 56.93
CA ASP A 83 -18.03 -42.72 56.48
C ASP A 83 -17.79 -41.55 55.53
N ALA A 84 -18.28 -41.69 54.30
CA ALA A 84 -18.14 -40.70 53.25
C ALA A 84 -18.69 -39.33 53.68
N THR A 85 -19.69 -39.29 54.56
CA THR A 85 -20.26 -38.03 55.07
C THR A 85 -19.31 -37.34 56.07
N MET A 86 -18.68 -38.11 56.96
CA MET A 86 -17.75 -37.57 57.95
C MET A 86 -16.43 -37.13 57.30
N VAL A 87 -15.87 -37.96 56.40
CA VAL A 87 -14.62 -37.64 55.71
C VAL A 87 -14.82 -36.46 54.75
N SER A 88 -15.93 -36.40 54.00
CA SER A 88 -16.21 -35.26 53.12
C SER A 88 -16.55 -33.98 53.88
N GLY A 89 -17.17 -34.06 55.07
CA GLY A 89 -17.45 -32.92 55.94
C GLY A 89 -16.18 -32.30 56.55
N LEU A 90 -15.27 -33.14 57.07
CA LEU A 90 -13.97 -32.70 57.60
C LEU A 90 -13.10 -32.07 56.50
N ASN A 91 -13.01 -32.74 55.34
CA ASN A 91 -12.29 -32.18 54.20
C ASN A 91 -12.98 -30.91 53.68
N GLY A 92 -14.30 -30.92 53.56
CA GLY A 92 -15.07 -29.83 52.97
C GLY A 92 -14.99 -28.52 53.76
N GLY A 93 -15.04 -28.57 55.10
CA GLY A 93 -14.98 -27.37 55.93
C GLY A 93 -13.56 -26.82 56.10
N LEU A 94 -12.61 -27.68 56.50
CA LEU A 94 -11.24 -27.26 56.79
C LEU A 94 -10.47 -26.88 55.53
N LEU A 95 -10.54 -27.68 54.46
CA LEU A 95 -9.82 -27.36 53.23
C LEU A 95 -10.42 -26.15 52.53
N ASN A 96 -11.75 -25.96 52.55
CA ASN A 96 -12.36 -24.74 52.02
C ASN A 96 -11.80 -23.51 52.73
N TRP A 97 -11.71 -23.52 54.07
CA TRP A 97 -11.19 -22.39 54.83
C TRP A 97 -9.68 -22.16 54.59
N TYR A 98 -8.85 -23.20 54.65
CA TYR A 98 -7.40 -23.09 54.45
C TYR A 98 -7.03 -22.73 53.02
N ILE A 99 -7.62 -23.39 52.02
CA ILE A 99 -7.33 -23.14 50.61
C ILE A 99 -7.83 -21.75 50.23
N LEU A 100 -9.01 -21.32 50.68
CA LEU A 100 -9.51 -19.98 50.37
C LEU A 100 -8.57 -18.88 50.89
N GLN A 101 -7.86 -19.07 52.00
CA GLN A 101 -6.86 -18.09 52.48
C GLN A 101 -5.63 -17.97 51.58
N LEU A 102 -5.34 -18.97 50.76
CA LEU A 102 -4.22 -18.94 49.80
C LEU A 102 -4.55 -18.09 48.56
N PHE A 103 -5.82 -17.77 48.33
CA PHE A 103 -6.28 -17.02 47.16
C PHE A 103 -7.03 -15.76 47.56
N SER A 104 -6.77 -14.66 46.86
CA SER A 104 -7.57 -13.45 46.97
C SER A 104 -8.45 -13.31 45.74
N PHE A 105 -9.76 -13.48 45.89
CA PHE A 105 -10.73 -13.30 44.80
C PHE A 105 -11.44 -11.95 44.95
N PRO A 106 -11.06 -10.91 44.18
CA PRO A 106 -11.80 -9.66 44.18
C PRO A 106 -13.22 -9.89 43.63
N ALA A 107 -14.18 -9.10 44.09
CA ALA A 107 -15.55 -9.16 43.58
C ALA A 107 -15.57 -8.92 42.06
N LYS A 108 -16.38 -9.69 41.33
CA LYS A 108 -16.53 -9.54 39.88
C LYS A 108 -17.87 -8.93 39.54
N THR A 109 -17.80 -7.76 38.92
CA THR A 109 -18.97 -7.04 38.43
C THR A 109 -19.18 -7.39 36.97
N VAL A 110 -20.30 -8.03 36.66
CA VAL A 110 -20.74 -8.28 35.27
C VAL A 110 -21.68 -7.15 34.87
N THR A 111 -21.40 -6.56 33.72
CA THR A 111 -22.21 -5.47 33.16
C THR A 111 -22.87 -5.91 31.86
N ASP A 112 -24.04 -5.37 31.55
CA ASP A 112 -24.70 -5.55 30.25
C ASP A 112 -23.97 -4.77 29.13
N ALA A 113 -24.49 -4.90 27.91
CA ALA A 113 -24.01 -4.17 26.74
C ALA A 113 -24.10 -2.63 26.89
N SER A 114 -24.95 -2.15 27.79
CA SER A 114 -25.15 -0.72 28.13
C SER A 114 -24.29 -0.28 29.33
N ASN A 115 -23.37 -1.11 29.80
CA ASN A 115 -22.54 -0.93 31.00
C ASN A 115 -23.33 -0.83 32.33
N ASN A 116 -24.59 -1.25 32.38
CA ASN A 116 -25.33 -1.38 33.64
C ASN A 116 -24.85 -2.64 34.38
N VAL A 117 -24.73 -2.55 35.71
CA VAL A 117 -24.35 -3.70 36.54
C VAL A 117 -25.50 -4.71 36.58
N ILE A 118 -25.29 -5.89 35.99
CA ILE A 118 -26.24 -7.01 36.04
C ILE A 118 -26.04 -7.81 37.33
N GLY A 119 -24.78 -7.96 37.78
CA GLY A 119 -24.48 -8.78 38.93
C GLY A 119 -23.11 -8.50 39.53
N ILE A 120 -22.98 -8.79 40.83
CA ILE A 120 -21.70 -8.75 41.56
C ILE A 120 -21.51 -10.13 42.20
N TYR A 121 -20.45 -10.81 41.81
CA TYR A 121 -20.15 -12.18 42.22
C TYR A 121 -18.97 -12.20 43.20
N TYR A 122 -19.16 -12.90 44.31
CA TYR A 122 -18.15 -13.13 45.33
C TYR A 122 -17.87 -14.62 45.43
N MET A 123 -16.60 -14.99 45.47
CA MET A 123 -16.20 -16.37 45.71
C MET A 123 -16.03 -16.58 47.22
N ARG A 124 -17.14 -16.87 47.92
CA ARG A 124 -17.13 -17.13 49.38
C ARG A 124 -16.99 -18.60 49.72
N ASN A 125 -17.46 -19.47 48.83
CA ASN A 125 -17.41 -20.92 48.97
C ASN A 125 -17.32 -21.59 47.59
N ILE A 126 -17.18 -22.91 47.57
CA ILE A 126 -17.11 -23.69 46.32
C ILE A 126 -18.40 -23.61 45.48
N HIS A 127 -19.57 -23.44 46.11
CA HIS A 127 -20.84 -23.37 45.39
C HIS A 127 -20.91 -22.09 44.53
N ASP A 128 -20.31 -21.00 45.02
CA ASP A 128 -20.20 -19.73 44.30
C ASP A 128 -19.12 -19.76 43.20
N ALA A 129 -18.17 -20.72 43.26
CA ALA A 129 -17.03 -20.78 42.36
C ALA A 129 -17.44 -20.88 40.89
N ASN A 130 -18.47 -21.67 40.58
CA ASN A 130 -18.97 -21.81 39.20
C ASN A 130 -19.53 -20.48 38.66
N ASN A 131 -20.29 -19.76 39.47
CA ASN A 131 -20.87 -18.47 39.06
C ASN A 131 -19.76 -17.40 38.95
N TYR A 132 -18.79 -17.42 39.86
CA TYR A 132 -17.62 -16.56 39.79
C TYR A 132 -16.77 -16.81 38.53
N ILE A 133 -16.53 -18.08 38.18
CA ILE A 133 -15.77 -18.45 36.97
C ILE A 133 -16.51 -17.99 35.72
N LYS A 134 -17.84 -18.18 35.64
CA LYS A 134 -18.64 -17.66 34.53
C LYS A 134 -18.54 -16.15 34.42
N ALA A 135 -18.70 -15.43 35.53
CA ALA A 135 -18.56 -13.98 35.57
C ALA A 135 -17.15 -13.51 35.16
N ALA A 136 -16.10 -14.16 35.66
CA ALA A 136 -14.72 -13.85 35.30
C ALA A 136 -14.45 -14.13 33.81
N PHE A 137 -15.03 -15.20 33.26
CA PHE A 137 -14.95 -15.53 31.84
C PHE A 137 -15.67 -14.48 30.97
N ASP A 138 -16.88 -14.05 31.35
CA ASP A 138 -17.63 -13.02 30.63
C ASP A 138 -16.85 -11.70 30.57
N VAL A 139 -16.30 -11.25 31.71
CA VAL A 139 -15.46 -10.04 31.76
C VAL A 139 -14.18 -10.24 30.94
N LEU A 140 -13.55 -11.41 30.99
CA LEU A 140 -12.37 -11.73 30.16
C LEU A 140 -12.69 -11.64 28.66
N VAL A 141 -13.84 -12.15 28.22
CA VAL A 141 -14.29 -12.06 26.82
C VAL A 141 -14.49 -10.60 26.39
N LYS A 142 -15.08 -9.75 27.26
CA LYS A 142 -15.20 -8.30 27.05
C LYS A 142 -13.83 -7.61 26.93
N ASP A 143 -12.86 -7.98 27.77
CA ASP A 143 -11.51 -7.42 27.72
C ASP A 143 -10.76 -7.86 26.46
N VAL A 144 -10.83 -9.15 26.09
CA VAL A 144 -10.24 -9.67 24.84
C VAL A 144 -10.82 -8.94 23.65
N TYR A 145 -12.13 -8.77 23.61
CA TYR A 145 -12.82 -8.05 22.56
C TYR A 145 -12.30 -6.61 22.45
N SER A 146 -12.21 -5.89 23.57
CA SER A 146 -11.68 -4.51 23.59
C SER A 146 -10.20 -4.44 23.19
N LEU A 147 -9.39 -5.42 23.62
CA LEU A 147 -7.98 -5.54 23.23
C LEU A 147 -7.81 -5.73 21.72
N VAL A 148 -8.67 -6.52 21.08
CA VAL A 148 -8.65 -6.69 19.62
C VAL A 148 -8.88 -5.34 18.92
N PHE A 149 -9.79 -4.49 19.40
CA PHE A 149 -9.98 -3.14 18.87
C PHE A 149 -8.74 -2.26 19.06
N ILE A 150 -8.11 -2.28 20.24
CA ILE A 150 -6.88 -1.53 20.50
C ILE A 150 -5.78 -1.96 19.53
N VAL A 151 -5.60 -3.28 19.34
CA VAL A 151 -4.62 -3.82 18.40
C VAL A 151 -4.91 -3.37 16.98
N LEU A 152 -6.17 -3.47 16.51
CA LEU A 152 -6.57 -3.03 15.16
C LEU A 152 -6.35 -1.52 14.97
N GLY A 153 -6.66 -0.70 15.98
CA GLY A 153 -6.43 0.75 15.93
C GLY A 153 -4.95 1.09 15.85
N ILE A 154 -4.11 0.46 16.67
CA ILE A 154 -2.66 0.63 16.65
C ILE A 154 -2.08 0.16 15.32
N THR A 155 -2.50 -1.00 14.80
CA THR A 155 -2.02 -1.48 13.50
C THR A 155 -2.44 -0.55 12.37
N ALA A 156 -3.63 0.05 12.42
CA ALA A 156 -4.06 1.05 11.46
C ALA A 156 -3.12 2.27 11.45
N ILE A 157 -2.84 2.84 12.64
CA ILE A 157 -1.97 4.01 12.79
C ILE A 157 -0.53 3.70 12.35
N ILE A 158 0.05 2.59 12.82
CA ILE A 158 1.42 2.21 12.46
C ILE A 158 1.54 2.02 10.96
N ASN A 159 0.60 1.31 10.33
CA ASN A 159 0.63 1.11 8.89
C ASN A 159 0.44 2.43 8.11
N ALA A 160 -0.38 3.36 8.60
CA ALA A 160 -0.50 4.68 7.97
C ALA A 160 0.80 5.50 8.07
N ILE A 161 1.49 5.48 9.22
CA ILE A 161 2.81 6.12 9.38
C ILE A 161 3.83 5.46 8.43
N LEU A 162 3.84 4.13 8.35
CA LEU A 162 4.70 3.40 7.42
C LEU A 162 4.38 3.72 5.96
N PHE A 163 3.11 3.93 5.61
CA PHE A 163 2.71 4.39 4.28
C PHE A 163 3.28 5.78 3.98
N VAL A 164 3.10 6.76 4.88
CA VAL A 164 3.59 8.14 4.68
C VAL A 164 5.12 8.19 4.54
N THR A 165 5.83 7.32 5.27
CA THR A 165 7.31 7.26 5.25
C THR A 165 7.87 6.45 4.09
N ARG A 166 7.27 5.30 3.74
CA ARG A 166 7.81 4.34 2.75
C ARG A 166 7.11 4.34 1.39
N MET A 167 5.94 4.96 1.26
CA MET A 167 5.13 5.06 0.03
C MET A 167 4.81 3.74 -0.66
N ARG A 168 4.58 2.66 0.10
CA ARG A 168 4.16 1.38 -0.46
C ARG A 168 2.67 1.18 -0.21
N GLY A 169 1.90 0.86 -1.25
CA GLY A 169 0.45 0.66 -1.17
C GLY A 169 0.03 -0.50 -0.27
N LYS A 170 0.93 -1.46 -0.01
CA LYS A 170 0.70 -2.52 0.99
C LYS A 170 0.36 -1.95 2.37
N TYR A 171 1.02 -0.86 2.78
CA TYR A 171 0.78 -0.28 4.11
C TYR A 171 -0.54 0.48 4.18
N SER A 172 -0.95 1.20 3.12
CA SER A 172 -2.27 1.83 3.10
C SER A 172 -3.39 0.79 3.10
N LEU A 173 -3.24 -0.31 2.35
CA LEU A 173 -4.18 -1.43 2.36
C LEU A 173 -4.29 -2.08 3.75
N ASN A 174 -3.17 -2.35 4.43
CA ASN A 174 -3.20 -2.91 5.78
C ASN A 174 -3.86 -1.96 6.79
N ALA A 175 -3.65 -0.65 6.65
CA ALA A 175 -4.29 0.35 7.50
C ALA A 175 -5.80 0.34 7.32
N VAL A 176 -6.26 0.31 6.06
CA VAL A 176 -7.68 0.21 5.73
C VAL A 176 -8.29 -1.11 6.17
N MET A 177 -7.64 -2.26 5.94
CA MET A 177 -8.12 -3.55 6.43
C MET A 177 -8.28 -3.55 7.96
N SER A 178 -7.36 -2.90 8.68
CA SER A 178 -7.46 -2.78 10.14
C SER A 178 -8.69 -1.95 10.53
N MET A 179 -8.92 -0.80 9.87
CA MET A 179 -10.12 0.02 10.10
C MET A 179 -11.40 -0.74 9.73
N THR A 180 -11.49 -1.34 8.55
CA THR A 180 -12.64 -2.13 8.13
C THR A 180 -12.88 -3.32 9.07
N GLY A 181 -11.82 -3.95 9.58
CA GLY A 181 -11.89 -5.00 10.59
C GLY A 181 -12.61 -4.56 11.87
N MET A 182 -12.44 -3.31 12.31
CA MET A 182 -13.13 -2.75 13.47
C MET A 182 -14.64 -2.57 13.24
N VAL A 183 -15.13 -2.61 11.99
CA VAL A 183 -16.57 -2.59 11.66
C VAL A 183 -17.09 -3.99 11.38
N ILE A 184 -16.34 -4.80 10.64
CA ILE A 184 -16.74 -6.17 10.32
C ILE A 184 -16.87 -6.99 11.61
N LEU A 185 -15.89 -6.91 12.51
CA LEU A 185 -15.86 -7.72 13.72
C LEU A 185 -17.13 -7.57 14.60
N PRO A 186 -17.58 -6.35 14.99
CA PRO A 186 -18.82 -6.18 15.74
C PRO A 186 -20.05 -6.65 14.96
N LEU A 187 -20.11 -6.40 13.64
CA LEU A 187 -21.23 -6.86 12.80
C LEU A 187 -21.29 -8.39 12.71
N THR A 188 -20.15 -9.07 12.61
CA THR A 188 -20.10 -10.54 12.59
C THR A 188 -20.55 -11.14 13.91
N ILE A 189 -20.20 -10.51 15.05
CA ILE A 189 -20.65 -10.94 16.38
C ILE A 189 -22.15 -10.73 16.52
N LEU A 190 -22.68 -9.59 16.09
CA LEU A 190 -24.12 -9.32 16.12
C LEU A 190 -24.90 -10.31 15.24
N GLY A 191 -24.42 -10.55 14.01
CA GLY A 191 -25.04 -11.53 13.12
C GLY A 191 -25.00 -12.95 13.70
N PHE A 192 -23.91 -13.32 14.37
CA PHE A 192 -23.79 -14.60 15.06
C PHE A 192 -24.75 -14.72 16.26
N GLN A 193 -24.90 -13.66 17.06
CA GLN A 193 -25.88 -13.62 18.14
C GLN A 193 -27.32 -13.79 17.62
N GLN A 194 -27.68 -13.08 16.55
CA GLN A 194 -28.99 -13.21 15.91
C GLN A 194 -29.23 -14.64 15.41
N MET A 195 -28.22 -15.24 14.78
CA MET A 195 -28.27 -16.64 14.33
C MET A 195 -28.51 -17.61 15.49
N LEU A 196 -27.78 -17.47 16.60
CA LEU A 196 -28.00 -18.31 17.79
C LEU A 196 -29.42 -18.14 18.36
N GLY A 197 -29.93 -16.90 18.35
CA GLY A 197 -31.29 -16.57 18.76
C GLY A 197 -32.36 -17.30 17.94
N PHE A 198 -32.15 -17.44 16.62
CA PHE A 198 -33.04 -18.25 15.76
C PHE A 198 -33.08 -19.73 16.15
N PHE A 199 -32.00 -20.26 16.72
CA PHE A 199 -31.95 -21.64 17.24
C PHE A 199 -32.45 -21.76 18.69
N GLY A 200 -32.94 -20.68 19.30
CA GLY A 200 -33.37 -20.67 20.70
C GLY A 200 -32.21 -20.83 21.69
N THR A 201 -30.99 -20.53 21.25
CA THR A 201 -29.78 -20.62 22.07
C THR A 201 -29.16 -19.24 22.27
N SER A 202 -28.54 -19.01 23.42
CA SER A 202 -27.78 -17.80 23.68
C SER A 202 -26.46 -18.14 24.35
N LEU A 203 -25.43 -17.36 24.06
CA LEU A 203 -24.16 -17.40 24.77
C LEU A 203 -24.04 -16.10 25.56
N ASP A 204 -24.23 -16.18 26.88
CA ASP A 204 -24.27 -15.00 27.77
C ASP A 204 -23.01 -14.13 27.63
N ALA A 205 -21.84 -14.76 27.50
CA ALA A 205 -20.57 -14.08 27.26
C ALA A 205 -20.57 -13.19 26.00
N LEU A 206 -21.23 -13.65 24.93
CA LEU A 206 -21.39 -12.88 23.70
C LEU A 206 -22.47 -11.82 23.87
N ALA A 207 -23.61 -12.16 24.46
CA ALA A 207 -24.74 -11.24 24.64
C ALA A 207 -24.37 -10.01 25.50
N ASN A 208 -23.43 -10.17 26.44
CA ASN A 208 -22.95 -9.11 27.32
C ASN A 208 -21.82 -8.25 26.70
N LEU A 209 -21.42 -8.50 25.44
CA LEU A 209 -20.42 -7.67 24.79
C LEU A 209 -20.96 -6.24 24.59
N PRO A 210 -20.12 -5.21 24.83
CA PRO A 210 -20.53 -3.84 24.65
C PRO A 210 -20.88 -3.58 23.19
N PHE A 211 -21.97 -2.85 22.97
CA PHE A 211 -22.32 -2.42 21.63
C PHE A 211 -21.39 -1.27 21.22
N VAL A 212 -20.56 -1.56 20.23
CA VAL A 212 -19.43 -0.71 19.86
C VAL A 212 -19.81 0.32 18.80
N LEU A 213 -20.54 -0.14 17.79
CA LEU A 213 -21.02 0.70 16.70
C LEU A 213 -22.16 1.59 17.17
N ARG A 214 -22.34 2.75 16.56
CA ARG A 214 -23.54 3.54 16.81
C ARG A 214 -24.78 2.90 16.15
N PRO A 215 -25.99 3.06 16.72
CA PRO A 215 -27.21 2.48 16.17
C PRO A 215 -27.47 2.87 14.72
N GLU A 216 -27.14 4.09 14.31
CA GLU A 216 -27.37 4.62 12.96
C GLU A 216 -26.57 3.87 11.87
N ILE A 217 -25.61 3.03 12.26
CA ILE A 217 -24.81 2.18 11.37
C ILE A 217 -25.51 0.83 11.13
N ILE A 218 -26.36 0.41 12.06
CA ILE A 218 -27.06 -0.88 12.03
C ILE A 218 -28.48 -0.71 11.48
N GLU A 219 -29.01 0.51 11.55
CA GLU A 219 -30.29 0.86 10.95
C GLU A 219 -30.34 0.55 9.45
N PRO A 220 -31.54 0.23 8.91
CA PRO A 220 -31.72 -0.01 7.49
C PRO A 220 -31.16 1.14 6.66
N ILE A 221 -30.61 0.81 5.48
CA ILE A 221 -30.04 1.80 4.58
C ILE A 221 -31.12 2.81 4.20
N SER A 222 -30.91 4.09 4.54
CA SER A 222 -31.85 5.17 4.23
C SER A 222 -32.08 5.27 2.72
N GLU A 223 -33.33 5.50 2.32
CA GLU A 223 -33.71 5.50 0.91
C GLU A 223 -33.30 6.78 0.17
N GLY A 224 -33.04 6.65 -1.13
CA GLY A 224 -32.82 7.80 -2.01
C GLY A 224 -31.61 8.65 -1.61
N TRP A 225 -31.77 9.98 -1.56
CA TRP A 225 -30.65 10.91 -1.36
C TRP A 225 -30.13 10.95 0.09
N GLU A 226 -30.93 10.52 1.06
CA GLU A 226 -30.53 10.44 2.48
C GLU A 226 -29.36 9.47 2.67
N PHE A 227 -29.22 8.48 1.77
CA PHE A 227 -28.09 7.56 1.71
C PHE A 227 -26.73 8.24 1.79
N PHE A 228 -26.56 9.37 1.10
CA PHE A 228 -25.28 10.08 1.07
C PHE A 228 -24.94 10.77 2.39
N THR A 229 -25.93 10.97 3.26
CA THR A 229 -25.75 11.59 4.59
C THR A 229 -25.50 10.55 5.68
N MET A 230 -25.61 9.25 5.37
CA MET A 230 -25.35 8.20 6.35
C MET A 230 -23.88 8.25 6.83
N PRO A 231 -23.64 8.13 8.16
CA PRO A 231 -22.29 8.08 8.72
C PRO A 231 -21.43 6.97 8.11
N MET A 232 -22.04 5.80 7.87
CA MET A 232 -21.35 4.66 7.26
C MET A 232 -20.88 4.97 5.82
N PHE A 233 -21.73 5.59 5.00
CA PHE A 233 -21.35 5.96 3.64
C PHE A 233 -20.19 6.94 3.63
N SER A 234 -20.26 7.97 4.48
CA SER A 234 -19.19 8.97 4.64
C SER A 234 -17.87 8.33 5.09
N ALA A 235 -17.92 7.40 6.06
CA ALA A 235 -16.74 6.68 6.53
C ALA A 235 -16.09 5.85 5.42
N ILE A 236 -16.90 5.08 4.68
CA ILE A 236 -16.42 4.26 3.56
C ILE A 236 -15.82 5.14 2.47
N LEU A 237 -16.46 6.26 2.14
CA LEU A 237 -15.97 7.20 1.13
C LEU A 237 -14.61 7.79 1.53
N LEU A 238 -14.43 8.19 2.80
CA LEU A 238 -13.15 8.71 3.29
C LEU A 238 -12.04 7.65 3.26
N ILE A 239 -12.35 6.42 3.66
CA ILE A 239 -11.43 5.28 3.59
C ILE A 239 -11.04 5.02 2.13
N TYR A 240 -12.01 5.00 1.22
CA TYR A 240 -11.77 4.83 -0.22
C TYR A 240 -10.86 5.95 -0.77
N LEU A 241 -11.15 7.22 -0.45
CA LEU A 241 -10.34 8.36 -0.87
C LEU A 241 -8.90 8.24 -0.36
N PHE A 242 -8.69 7.78 0.87
CA PHE A 242 -7.36 7.50 1.40
C PHE A 242 -6.63 6.43 0.59
N VAL A 243 -7.28 5.31 0.25
CA VAL A 243 -6.69 4.24 -0.56
C VAL A 243 -6.36 4.72 -1.96
N GLU A 244 -7.30 5.39 -2.62
CA GLU A 244 -7.10 5.91 -3.98
C GLU A 244 -5.93 6.90 -4.01
N LEU A 245 -5.88 7.86 -3.08
CA LEU A 245 -4.74 8.76 -2.96
C LEU A 245 -3.44 8.01 -2.69
N SER A 246 -3.49 6.98 -1.85
CA SER A 246 -2.30 6.19 -1.54
C SER A 246 -1.72 5.51 -2.77
N PHE A 247 -2.57 4.94 -3.62
CA PHE A 247 -2.15 4.38 -4.90
C PHE A 247 -1.64 5.44 -5.88
N GLN A 248 -2.23 6.63 -5.88
CA GLN A 248 -1.73 7.73 -6.72
C GLN A 248 -0.36 8.23 -6.24
N VAL A 249 -0.08 8.28 -4.93
CA VAL A 249 1.26 8.56 -4.38
C VAL A 249 2.26 7.53 -4.90
N GLU A 250 1.94 6.25 -4.73
CA GLU A 250 2.83 5.14 -5.12
C GLU A 250 3.10 5.13 -6.63
N TYR A 251 2.05 5.30 -7.44
CA TYR A 251 2.17 5.41 -8.90
C TYR A 251 3.02 6.61 -9.31
N SER A 252 2.81 7.78 -8.68
CA SER A 252 3.60 8.97 -8.96
C SER A 252 5.07 8.77 -8.61
N ASP A 253 5.38 8.14 -7.48
CA ASP A 253 6.77 7.83 -7.11
C ASP A 253 7.39 6.86 -8.11
N LEU A 254 6.69 5.79 -8.48
CA LEU A 254 7.16 4.78 -9.43
C LEU A 254 7.47 5.38 -10.81
N VAL A 255 6.61 6.26 -11.32
CA VAL A 255 6.79 6.88 -12.65
C VAL A 255 7.83 8.00 -12.63
N THR A 256 7.91 8.78 -11.55
CA THR A 256 8.82 9.94 -11.50
C THR A 256 10.24 9.56 -11.11
N LYS A 257 10.44 8.52 -10.30
CA LYS A 257 11.75 8.14 -9.77
C LYS A 257 12.79 7.81 -10.85
N PRO A 258 12.51 7.02 -11.91
CA PRO A 258 13.49 6.76 -12.97
C PRO A 258 13.94 8.04 -13.69
N SER A 259 12.99 8.96 -13.95
CA SER A 259 13.30 10.25 -14.58
C SER A 259 14.17 11.13 -13.67
N GLN A 260 13.88 11.16 -12.36
CA GLN A 260 14.68 11.90 -11.39
C GLN A 260 16.09 11.32 -11.24
N GLU A 261 16.24 10.00 -11.19
CA GLU A 261 17.54 9.33 -11.10
C GLU A 261 18.38 9.60 -12.34
N ARG A 262 17.77 9.60 -13.52
CA ARG A 262 18.43 9.98 -14.78
C ARG A 262 18.87 11.45 -14.76
N GLU A 263 18.00 12.37 -14.33
CA GLU A 263 18.35 13.79 -14.19
C GLU A 263 19.54 13.97 -13.24
N MET A 264 19.52 13.32 -12.07
CA MET A 264 20.61 13.39 -11.09
C MET A 264 21.92 12.84 -11.65
N ARG A 265 21.88 11.70 -12.34
CA ARG A 265 23.06 11.09 -12.96
C ARG A 265 23.65 11.99 -14.04
N LEU A 266 22.83 12.49 -14.96
CA LEU A 266 23.26 13.38 -16.03
C LEU A 266 23.81 14.69 -15.47
N ARG A 267 23.16 15.25 -14.45
CA ARG A 267 23.65 16.46 -13.78
C ARG A 267 25.01 16.25 -13.12
N TYR A 268 25.19 15.12 -12.41
CA TYR A 268 26.47 14.79 -11.81
C TYR A 268 27.57 14.62 -12.87
N GLN A 269 27.28 13.92 -13.96
CA GLN A 269 28.21 13.77 -15.08
C GLN A 269 28.56 15.11 -15.72
N LEU A 270 27.58 15.98 -15.92
CA LEU A 270 27.79 17.31 -16.50
C LEU A 270 28.64 18.21 -15.59
N ASP A 271 28.32 18.24 -14.29
CA ASP A 271 29.07 19.02 -13.30
C ASP A 271 30.50 18.45 -13.13
N SER A 272 30.69 17.12 -13.21
CA SER A 272 32.01 16.47 -13.18
C SER A 272 32.82 16.85 -14.41
N LEU A 273 32.22 16.77 -15.61
CA LEU A 273 32.86 17.13 -16.87
C LEU A 273 33.31 18.61 -16.87
N GLN A 274 32.50 19.52 -16.32
CA GLN A 274 32.89 20.93 -16.18
C GLN A 274 34.07 21.12 -15.23
N ARG A 275 34.05 20.44 -14.07
CA ARG A 275 35.15 20.52 -13.09
C ARG A 275 36.44 19.90 -13.62
N GLU A 276 36.35 18.73 -14.25
CA GLU A 276 37.48 18.04 -14.85
C GLU A 276 38.03 18.81 -16.05
N GLY A 277 37.17 19.36 -16.91
CA GLY A 277 37.58 20.23 -18.01
C GLY A 277 38.44 21.41 -17.53
N MET A 278 38.06 22.06 -16.41
CA MET A 278 38.85 23.14 -15.80
C MET A 278 40.14 22.67 -15.10
N ARG A 279 40.17 21.46 -14.53
CA ARG A 279 41.41 20.90 -13.94
C ARG A 279 42.40 20.48 -15.02
N VAL A 280 41.87 19.92 -16.10
CA VAL A 280 42.65 19.45 -17.24
C VAL A 280 43.29 20.60 -18.01
N THR A 281 42.63 21.76 -18.15
CA THR A 281 43.27 22.96 -18.72
C THR A 281 44.53 23.32 -17.94
N THR A 282 44.44 23.41 -16.60
CA THR A 282 45.57 23.77 -15.74
C THR A 282 46.69 22.71 -15.71
N THR A 283 46.34 21.43 -15.92
CA THR A 283 47.32 20.33 -15.88
C THR A 283 47.99 20.11 -17.24
N ILE A 284 47.24 20.19 -18.35
CA ILE A 284 47.80 20.11 -19.71
C ILE A 284 48.79 21.25 -19.94
N GLU A 285 48.48 22.47 -19.48
CA GLU A 285 49.39 23.61 -19.63
C GLU A 285 50.71 23.39 -18.89
N LYS A 286 50.67 22.82 -17.68
CA LYS A 286 51.87 22.44 -16.92
C LYS A 286 52.64 21.29 -17.56
N VAL A 287 51.96 20.24 -18.00
CA VAL A 287 52.59 19.07 -18.64
C VAL A 287 53.15 19.40 -20.01
N GLN A 288 52.51 20.26 -20.81
CA GLN A 288 53.08 20.75 -22.07
C GLN A 288 54.29 21.65 -21.84
N ALA A 289 54.29 22.46 -20.77
CA ALA A 289 55.45 23.26 -20.39
C ALA A 289 56.63 22.38 -19.96
N GLU A 290 56.41 21.41 -19.08
CA GLU A 290 57.42 20.44 -18.64
C GLU A 290 57.92 19.55 -19.79
N ALA A 291 57.05 19.12 -20.70
CA ALA A 291 57.45 18.34 -21.88
C ALA A 291 58.27 19.17 -22.88
N ARG A 292 58.01 20.47 -23.01
CA ARG A 292 58.83 21.40 -23.81
C ARG A 292 60.20 21.62 -23.16
N GLU A 293 60.27 21.71 -21.84
CA GLU A 293 61.53 21.79 -21.09
C GLU A 293 62.31 20.47 -21.15
N GLN A 294 61.67 19.32 -20.97
CA GLN A 294 62.31 18.02 -21.10
C GLN A 294 62.79 17.74 -22.52
N LYS A 295 62.10 18.19 -23.58
CA LYS A 295 62.62 18.11 -24.95
C LYS A 295 63.89 18.95 -25.14
N LYS A 296 63.99 20.13 -24.51
CA LYS A 296 65.22 20.94 -24.51
C LYS A 296 66.35 20.26 -23.73
N ILE A 297 66.06 19.60 -22.60
CA ILE A 297 67.04 18.89 -21.78
C ILE A 297 67.47 17.55 -22.45
N THR A 298 66.55 16.86 -23.11
CA THR A 298 66.80 15.55 -23.76
C THR A 298 67.51 15.69 -25.11
N GLY A 299 67.24 16.76 -25.87
CA GLY A 299 68.04 17.11 -27.05
C GLY A 299 69.53 17.30 -26.73
N ASN A 300 69.85 17.77 -25.51
CA ASN A 300 71.23 17.84 -25.02
C ASN A 300 71.74 16.50 -24.42
N ARG A 301 70.87 15.63 -23.90
CA ARG A 301 71.26 14.29 -23.38
C ARG A 301 71.45 13.22 -24.45
N GLN A 302 70.86 13.38 -25.64
CA GLN A 302 71.09 12.48 -26.79
C GLN A 302 72.58 12.41 -27.18
N ASN A 303 73.32 13.50 -26.95
CA ASN A 303 74.78 13.54 -27.15
C ASN A 303 75.57 12.86 -26.03
N ARG A 304 75.03 12.74 -24.80
CA ARG A 304 75.69 12.04 -23.67
C ARG A 304 75.37 10.54 -23.61
N LEU A 305 74.21 10.11 -24.11
CA LEU A 305 73.85 8.69 -24.18
C LEU A 305 74.70 7.90 -25.17
N LYS A 306 75.26 8.54 -26.22
CA LYS A 306 76.27 7.93 -27.10
C LYS A 306 77.53 7.44 -26.37
N GLN A 307 77.86 8.00 -25.20
CA GLN A 307 79.04 7.62 -24.43
C GLN A 307 78.80 6.50 -23.41
N PHE A 308 77.55 6.14 -23.10
CA PHE A 308 77.21 5.02 -22.21
C PHE A 308 77.04 3.68 -22.93
N PHE A 309 77.19 3.63 -24.26
CA PHE A 309 77.04 2.41 -25.09
C PHE A 309 78.18 1.39 -24.98
N SER A 310 79.24 1.65 -24.19
CA SER A 310 80.44 0.81 -24.23
C SER A 310 80.51 -0.31 -23.20
N LYS A 311 79.64 -0.38 -22.17
CA LYS A 311 79.72 -1.47 -21.16
C LYS A 311 78.36 -1.96 -20.64
N ALA A 312 78.00 -3.16 -21.09
CA ALA A 312 77.13 -4.19 -20.50
C ALA A 312 75.67 -3.85 -20.11
N GLY A 313 74.69 -4.44 -20.83
CA GLY A 313 73.29 -4.55 -20.35
C GLY A 313 72.16 -4.54 -21.39
N GLY A 314 72.25 -5.32 -22.48
CA GLY A 314 71.31 -5.26 -23.61
C GLY A 314 69.83 -5.57 -23.33
N PHE A 315 69.51 -6.39 -22.31
CA PHE A 315 68.13 -6.70 -21.94
C PHE A 315 67.46 -5.60 -21.10
N SER A 316 68.23 -4.83 -20.31
CA SER A 316 67.73 -3.69 -19.55
C SER A 316 67.31 -2.56 -20.49
N TYR A 317 68.06 -2.33 -21.56
CA TYR A 317 67.78 -1.30 -22.55
C TYR A 317 66.53 -1.59 -23.39
N VAL A 318 66.31 -2.84 -23.81
CA VAL A 318 65.09 -3.23 -24.53
C VAL A 318 63.88 -3.14 -23.60
N LYS A 319 64.00 -3.58 -22.34
CA LYS A 319 62.95 -3.42 -21.32
C LYS A 319 62.64 -1.94 -21.08
N GLU A 320 63.65 -1.10 -20.93
CA GLU A 320 63.51 0.35 -20.72
C GLU A 320 62.89 1.04 -21.95
N MET A 321 63.25 0.64 -23.17
CA MET A 321 62.59 1.13 -24.40
C MET A 321 61.14 0.69 -24.53
N VAL A 322 60.82 -0.55 -24.13
CA VAL A 322 59.44 -1.07 -24.16
C VAL A 322 58.58 -0.40 -23.08
N GLU A 323 59.10 -0.24 -21.86
CA GLU A 323 58.45 0.50 -20.79
C GLU A 323 58.27 1.97 -21.15
N LYS A 324 59.27 2.61 -21.77
CA LYS A 324 59.18 3.97 -22.27
C LYS A 324 58.14 4.13 -23.37
N ARG A 325 58.09 3.23 -24.37
CA ARG A 325 57.03 3.24 -25.41
C ARG A 325 55.64 3.00 -24.82
N LYS A 326 55.51 2.11 -23.83
CA LYS A 326 54.25 1.85 -23.14
C LYS A 326 53.80 3.08 -22.35
N PHE A 327 54.73 3.76 -21.68
CA PHE A 327 54.49 5.00 -20.97
C PHE A 327 54.14 6.15 -21.93
N GLU A 328 54.84 6.30 -23.05
CA GLU A 328 54.54 7.30 -24.08
C GLU A 328 53.15 7.10 -24.69
N ARG A 329 52.74 5.85 -24.99
CA ARG A 329 51.39 5.54 -25.46
C ARG A 329 50.33 5.84 -24.39
N ALA A 330 50.59 5.49 -23.13
CA ALA A 330 49.68 5.78 -22.02
C ALA A 330 49.52 7.30 -21.82
N THR A 331 50.62 8.06 -21.92
CA THR A 331 50.61 9.52 -21.81
C THR A 331 49.94 10.19 -23.00
N GLN A 332 50.12 9.68 -24.22
CA GLN A 332 49.40 10.17 -25.41
C GLN A 332 47.90 9.91 -25.31
N ALA A 333 47.49 8.70 -24.93
CA ALA A 333 46.09 8.37 -24.71
C ALA A 333 45.48 9.23 -23.59
N TRP A 334 46.24 9.50 -22.52
CA TRP A 334 45.81 10.40 -21.45
C TRP A 334 45.67 11.85 -21.93
N LEU A 335 46.61 12.35 -22.72
CA LEU A 335 46.57 13.70 -23.31
C LEU A 335 45.39 13.86 -24.27
N GLU A 336 45.08 12.84 -25.08
CA GLU A 336 43.95 12.83 -26.00
C GLU A 336 42.62 12.84 -25.23
N ALA A 337 42.46 11.93 -24.26
CA ALA A 337 41.29 11.90 -23.38
C ALA A 337 41.11 13.22 -22.59
N ALA A 338 42.21 13.81 -22.13
CA ALA A 338 42.23 15.09 -21.44
C ALA A 338 41.85 16.26 -22.37
N SER A 339 42.39 16.29 -23.60
CA SER A 339 42.01 17.25 -24.65
C SER A 339 40.51 17.20 -24.93
N ASP A 340 39.95 16.00 -25.09
CA ASP A 340 38.54 15.82 -25.40
C ASP A 340 37.65 16.24 -24.24
N THR A 341 38.03 15.87 -23.01
CA THR A 341 37.34 16.31 -21.77
C THR A 341 37.32 17.84 -21.66
N ARG A 342 38.43 18.52 -21.98
CA ARG A 342 38.51 19.99 -22.02
C ARG A 342 37.60 20.60 -23.09
N ARG A 343 37.60 20.04 -24.31
CA ARG A 343 36.77 20.52 -25.42
C ARG A 343 35.28 20.37 -25.10
N LEU A 344 34.89 19.20 -24.60
CA LEU A 344 33.54 18.90 -24.14
C LEU A 344 33.11 19.81 -22.99
N GLY A 345 33.94 19.98 -21.97
CA GLY A 345 33.65 20.89 -20.85
C GLY A 345 33.45 22.34 -21.31
N SER A 346 34.31 22.83 -22.20
CA SER A 346 34.22 24.20 -22.76
C SER A 346 32.98 24.38 -23.64
N TYR A 347 32.66 23.37 -24.46
CA TYR A 347 31.48 23.37 -25.31
C TYR A 347 30.19 23.41 -24.47
N VAL A 348 30.09 22.54 -23.47
CA VAL A 348 28.95 22.53 -22.55
C VAL A 348 28.81 23.87 -21.83
N GLN A 349 29.92 24.47 -21.36
CA GLN A 349 29.88 25.76 -20.69
C GLN A 349 29.40 26.89 -21.60
N ARG A 350 29.92 26.97 -22.83
CA ARG A 350 29.45 27.94 -23.85
C ARG A 350 27.97 27.74 -24.17
N LEU A 351 27.56 26.51 -24.43
CA LEU A 351 26.18 26.16 -24.72
C LEU A 351 25.24 26.59 -23.58
N THR A 352 25.62 26.38 -22.32
CA THR A 352 24.81 26.81 -21.17
C THR A 352 24.80 28.32 -20.91
N THR A 353 25.76 29.06 -21.46
CA THR A 353 25.86 30.52 -21.33
C THR A 353 25.05 31.20 -22.44
N GLU A 354 25.09 30.65 -23.65
CA GLU A 354 24.32 31.12 -24.81
C GLU A 354 22.83 30.76 -24.68
N ASP A 355 22.52 29.55 -24.22
CA ASP A 355 21.16 29.09 -23.97
C ASP A 355 21.01 28.52 -22.54
N PRO A 356 20.40 29.27 -21.61
CA PRO A 356 20.15 28.78 -20.25
C PRO A 356 19.17 27.59 -20.21
N GLU A 357 18.37 27.36 -21.26
CA GLU A 357 17.49 26.19 -21.38
C GLU A 357 18.24 24.93 -21.83
N ALA A 358 19.35 25.05 -22.55
CA ALA A 358 20.17 23.91 -22.97
C ALA A 358 20.62 23.05 -21.77
N ARG A 359 20.89 23.67 -20.61
CA ARG A 359 21.20 22.93 -19.38
C ARG A 359 20.03 22.04 -18.95
N ARG A 360 18.79 22.50 -19.09
CA ARG A 360 17.58 21.73 -18.75
C ARG A 360 17.37 20.59 -19.74
N THR A 361 17.68 20.81 -21.01
CA THR A 361 17.59 19.78 -22.06
C THR A 361 18.67 18.70 -21.89
N LEU A 362 19.92 19.10 -21.64
CA LEU A 362 21.05 18.19 -21.40
C LEU A 362 20.92 17.38 -20.12
N THR A 363 20.31 17.95 -19.08
CA THR A 363 19.99 17.22 -17.84
C THR A 363 18.71 16.41 -17.96
N ALA A 364 18.06 16.38 -19.13
CA ALA A 364 16.77 15.76 -19.38
C ALA A 364 15.65 16.26 -18.42
N LYS A 365 15.84 17.42 -17.80
CA LYS A 365 14.86 18.04 -16.90
C LYS A 365 13.56 18.39 -17.62
N SER A 366 13.63 18.72 -18.92
CA SER A 366 12.47 18.93 -19.79
C SER A 366 11.68 17.66 -20.11
N SER A 367 12.28 16.48 -19.96
CA SER A 367 11.59 15.19 -20.13
C SER A 367 10.83 14.75 -18.88
N SER A 368 11.07 15.41 -17.74
CA SER A 368 10.29 15.17 -16.52
C SER A 368 8.92 15.85 -16.64
N PRO A 369 7.81 15.15 -16.35
CA PRO A 369 6.48 15.73 -16.40
C PRO A 369 6.36 16.91 -15.41
N THR A 370 5.72 18.00 -15.84
CA THR A 370 5.56 19.17 -14.98
C THR A 370 4.62 18.87 -13.81
N ALA A 371 5.03 19.25 -12.60
CA ALA A 371 4.29 18.97 -11.37
C ALA A 371 2.83 19.43 -11.40
N GLY A 372 2.54 20.58 -12.02
CA GLY A 372 1.17 21.09 -12.15
C GLY A 372 0.29 20.25 -13.08
N LYS A 373 0.81 19.82 -14.24
CA LYS A 373 0.06 18.94 -15.16
C LYS A 373 -0.18 17.57 -14.53
N MET A 374 0.81 17.04 -13.80
CA MET A 374 0.63 15.82 -13.02
C MET A 374 -0.48 15.99 -11.98
N LEU A 375 -0.44 17.05 -11.18
CA LEU A 375 -1.44 17.31 -10.14
C LEU A 375 -2.86 17.38 -10.71
N ILE A 376 -3.06 18.16 -11.78
CA ILE A 376 -4.38 18.29 -12.43
C ILE A 376 -4.83 16.93 -12.97
N SER A 377 -3.95 16.19 -13.66
CA SER A 377 -4.30 14.88 -14.21
C SER A 377 -4.65 13.86 -13.12
N THR A 378 -3.93 13.86 -12.01
CA THR A 378 -4.18 12.99 -10.85
C THR A 378 -5.51 13.36 -10.20
N LEU A 379 -5.77 14.65 -9.97
CA LEU A 379 -7.01 15.11 -9.34
C LEU A 379 -8.23 14.79 -10.21
N VAL A 380 -8.17 15.04 -11.51
CA VAL A 380 -9.24 14.68 -12.45
C VAL A 380 -9.48 13.18 -12.46
N ASN A 381 -8.41 12.37 -12.47
CA ASN A 381 -8.55 10.91 -12.44
C ASN A 381 -9.16 10.41 -11.12
N ILE A 382 -8.74 10.94 -9.97
CA ILE A 382 -9.35 10.63 -8.66
C ILE A 382 -10.83 11.01 -8.69
N LEU A 383 -11.15 12.22 -9.14
CA LEU A 383 -12.53 12.71 -9.15
C LEU A 383 -13.44 11.84 -10.03
N ILE A 384 -13.01 11.49 -11.25
CA ILE A 384 -13.77 10.61 -12.14
C ILE A 384 -13.99 9.23 -11.51
N ARG A 385 -12.94 8.63 -10.90
CA ARG A 385 -13.06 7.32 -10.25
C ARG A 385 -13.95 7.36 -9.02
N THR A 386 -13.82 8.40 -8.19
CA THR A 386 -14.66 8.60 -7.00
C THR A 386 -16.11 8.76 -7.40
N VAL A 387 -16.43 9.60 -8.40
CA VAL A 387 -17.80 9.76 -8.91
C VAL A 387 -18.32 8.42 -9.43
N ALA A 388 -17.54 7.69 -10.23
CA ALA A 388 -17.95 6.39 -10.75
C ALA A 388 -18.27 5.38 -9.63
N ILE A 389 -17.46 5.32 -8.57
CA ILE A 389 -17.68 4.42 -7.44
C ILE A 389 -18.86 4.87 -6.59
N ILE A 390 -19.03 6.17 -6.35
CA ILE A 390 -20.22 6.71 -5.66
C ILE A 390 -21.48 6.31 -6.42
N THR A 391 -21.51 6.53 -7.74
CA THR A 391 -22.64 6.15 -8.59
C THR A 391 -22.88 4.64 -8.55
N LEU A 392 -21.84 3.81 -8.70
CA LEU A 392 -22.00 2.36 -8.65
C LEU A 392 -22.50 1.89 -7.28
N THR A 393 -21.98 2.46 -6.19
CA THR A 393 -22.37 2.11 -4.82
C THR A 393 -23.82 2.47 -4.56
N PHE A 394 -24.25 3.67 -4.99
CA PHE A 394 -25.64 4.09 -4.93
C PHE A 394 -26.55 3.11 -5.67
N ILE A 395 -26.14 2.72 -6.88
CA ILE A 395 -26.89 1.81 -7.74
C ILE A 395 -27.10 0.43 -7.11
N VAL A 396 -26.06 -0.11 -6.49
CA VAL A 396 -26.10 -1.40 -5.82
C VAL A 396 -26.88 -1.34 -4.51
N SER A 397 -26.77 -0.23 -3.77
CA SER A 397 -27.36 -0.11 -2.42
C SER A 397 -28.83 0.29 -2.44
N GLN A 398 -29.33 0.85 -3.54
CA GLN A 398 -30.68 1.43 -3.65
C GLN A 398 -31.45 0.90 -4.88
N PRO A 399 -31.61 -0.44 -5.03
CA PRO A 399 -32.27 -1.01 -6.19
C PRO A 399 -33.75 -0.59 -6.28
N GLN A 400 -34.45 -0.55 -5.14
CA GLN A 400 -35.86 -0.14 -5.08
C GLN A 400 -36.04 1.30 -5.56
N PHE A 401 -35.29 2.26 -4.99
CA PHE A 401 -35.36 3.66 -5.42
C PHE A 401 -35.13 3.82 -6.92
N ILE A 402 -34.17 3.10 -7.50
CA ILE A 402 -33.85 3.20 -8.93
C ILE A 402 -34.97 2.60 -9.77
N LEU A 403 -35.44 1.41 -9.42
CA LEU A 403 -36.49 0.74 -10.17
C LEU A 403 -37.80 1.53 -10.10
N THR A 404 -38.16 2.10 -8.95
CA THR A 404 -39.28 3.04 -8.81
C THR A 404 -39.12 4.20 -9.78
N ASN A 405 -38.01 4.93 -9.73
CA ASN A 405 -37.81 6.10 -10.60
C ASN A 405 -37.70 5.75 -12.10
N LEU A 406 -37.23 4.54 -12.44
CA LEU A 406 -37.14 4.07 -13.82
C LEU A 406 -38.52 3.72 -14.39
N PHE A 407 -39.39 3.07 -13.58
CA PHE A 407 -40.73 2.65 -14.00
C PHE A 407 -41.81 3.73 -13.87
N THR A 408 -41.63 4.73 -12.99
CA THR A 408 -42.52 5.90 -12.91
C THR A 408 -42.10 7.04 -13.83
N GLY A 409 -40.85 7.04 -14.30
CA GLY A 409 -40.25 8.19 -14.97
C GLY A 409 -39.93 9.29 -13.95
N PHE A 410 -38.69 9.79 -14.00
CA PHE A 410 -38.20 10.85 -13.11
C PHE A 410 -39.19 12.03 -13.02
N GLY A 411 -39.97 12.10 -11.93
CA GLY A 411 -40.84 13.24 -11.62
C GLY A 411 -42.34 13.00 -11.65
N THR A 412 -42.86 11.79 -11.89
CA THR A 412 -44.28 11.50 -11.62
C THR A 412 -44.44 10.71 -10.31
N LEU A 413 -45.29 11.24 -9.42
CA LEU A 413 -45.49 10.72 -8.05
C LEU A 413 -46.31 9.43 -8.00
N ASP A 414 -46.96 9.04 -9.10
CA ASP A 414 -47.83 7.86 -9.13
C ASP A 414 -47.38 6.91 -10.26
N PRO A 415 -46.90 5.69 -9.93
CA PRO A 415 -46.73 4.65 -10.92
C PRO A 415 -48.09 4.31 -11.55
N PRO A 416 -48.18 4.05 -12.85
CA PRO A 416 -49.39 3.42 -13.41
C PRO A 416 -49.66 2.11 -12.66
N LEU A 417 -50.93 1.86 -12.31
CA LEU A 417 -51.42 0.72 -11.50
C LEU A 417 -50.82 -0.64 -11.90
N GLU A 418 -50.45 -0.80 -13.17
CA GLU A 418 -49.86 -2.01 -13.74
C GLU A 418 -48.43 -2.30 -13.21
N ASN A 419 -47.66 -1.28 -12.83
CA ASN A 419 -46.29 -1.45 -12.34
C ASN A 419 -46.23 -1.69 -10.81
N TRP A 420 -47.34 -1.52 -10.09
CA TRP A 420 -47.39 -1.70 -8.63
C TRP A 420 -47.11 -3.14 -8.21
N ALA A 421 -47.57 -4.12 -9.00
CA ALA A 421 -47.33 -5.53 -8.72
C ALA A 421 -45.84 -5.91 -8.80
N ILE A 422 -45.09 -5.24 -9.68
CA ILE A 422 -43.64 -5.43 -9.81
C ILE A 422 -42.94 -4.68 -8.68
N LEU A 423 -43.28 -3.41 -8.46
CA LEU A 423 -42.64 -2.52 -7.49
C LEU A 423 -42.75 -2.96 -6.02
N TYR A 424 -43.87 -3.55 -5.62
CA TYR A 424 -44.08 -4.09 -4.27
C TYR A 424 -43.82 -5.59 -4.16
N SER A 425 -43.27 -6.21 -5.21
CA SER A 425 -42.85 -7.61 -5.16
C SER A 425 -41.71 -7.79 -4.15
N ALA A 426 -41.83 -8.81 -3.30
CA ALA A 426 -40.74 -9.23 -2.41
C ALA A 426 -39.45 -9.56 -3.18
N GLU A 427 -39.56 -9.88 -4.47
CA GLU A 427 -38.43 -10.20 -5.34
C GLU A 427 -37.52 -8.99 -5.60
N LEU A 428 -38.01 -7.75 -5.47
CA LEU A 428 -37.18 -6.55 -5.64
C LEU A 428 -36.17 -6.33 -4.51
N ALA A 429 -36.41 -6.94 -3.34
CA ALA A 429 -35.49 -6.91 -2.20
C ALA A 429 -34.45 -8.04 -2.24
N THR A 430 -34.51 -8.91 -3.27
CA THR A 430 -33.61 -10.06 -3.40
C THR A 430 -32.31 -9.68 -4.11
N PRO A 431 -31.19 -10.37 -3.82
CA PRO A 431 -29.91 -10.11 -4.48
C PRO A 431 -29.95 -10.29 -6.01
N GLU A 432 -30.92 -11.05 -6.52
CA GLU A 432 -31.19 -11.24 -7.94
C GLU A 432 -31.57 -9.93 -8.64
N ALA A 433 -32.38 -9.08 -7.99
CA ALA A 433 -32.73 -7.76 -8.53
C ALA A 433 -31.50 -6.86 -8.69
N ILE A 434 -30.56 -6.93 -7.74
CA ILE A 434 -29.28 -6.23 -7.81
C ILE A 434 -28.45 -6.72 -9.01
N LEU A 435 -28.41 -8.04 -9.24
CA LEU A 435 -27.68 -8.62 -10.38
C LEU A 435 -28.26 -8.16 -11.72
N VAL A 436 -29.59 -8.16 -11.88
CA VAL A 436 -30.27 -7.68 -13.09
C VAL A 436 -29.89 -6.22 -13.37
N LEU A 437 -29.82 -5.40 -12.32
CA LEU A 437 -29.47 -3.99 -12.42
C LEU A 437 -27.97 -3.76 -12.74
N LEU A 438 -27.10 -4.70 -12.37
CA LEU A 438 -25.66 -4.67 -12.64
C LEU A 438 -25.28 -5.10 -14.06
N ILE A 439 -26.08 -5.93 -14.74
CA ILE A 439 -25.80 -6.45 -16.09
C ILE A 439 -25.52 -5.31 -17.11
N PRO A 440 -26.34 -4.25 -17.21
CA PRO A 440 -26.04 -3.11 -18.08
C PRO A 440 -24.69 -2.45 -17.78
N PHE A 441 -24.29 -2.34 -16.50
CA PHE A 441 -23.01 -1.74 -16.13
C PHE A 441 -21.82 -2.64 -16.48
N VAL A 442 -21.94 -3.95 -16.27
CA VAL A 442 -20.90 -4.91 -16.64
C VAL A 442 -20.68 -4.93 -18.15
N THR A 443 -21.77 -4.80 -18.93
CA THR A 443 -21.71 -4.79 -20.41
C THR A 443 -21.16 -3.47 -20.99
N ILE A 444 -21.14 -2.36 -20.24
CA ILE A 444 -20.47 -1.13 -20.65
C ILE A 444 -18.95 -1.33 -20.78
N PHE A 445 -18.32 -2.15 -19.94
CA PHE A 445 -16.87 -2.39 -20.00
C PHE A 445 -16.38 -2.99 -21.34
N PRO A 446 -16.93 -4.10 -21.85
CA PRO A 446 -16.55 -4.62 -23.16
C PRO A 446 -16.93 -3.66 -24.29
N MET A 447 -18.06 -2.96 -24.20
CA MET A 447 -18.45 -1.92 -25.17
C MET A 447 -17.42 -0.77 -25.23
N ALA A 448 -17.03 -0.21 -24.08
CA ALA A 448 -16.03 0.84 -24.00
C ALA A 448 -14.67 0.35 -24.53
N SER A 449 -14.28 -0.89 -24.21
CA SER A 449 -13.05 -1.51 -24.73
C SER A 449 -13.05 -1.60 -26.26
N LEU A 450 -14.17 -2.03 -26.87
CA LEU A 450 -14.35 -2.08 -28.32
C LEU A 450 -14.27 -0.67 -28.95
N ILE A 451 -14.90 0.33 -28.33
CA ILE A 451 -14.85 1.73 -28.78
C ILE A 451 -13.41 2.24 -28.73
N ILE A 452 -12.70 2.05 -27.61
CA ILE A 452 -11.29 2.48 -27.45
C ILE A 452 -10.41 1.80 -28.49
N LYS A 453 -10.56 0.48 -28.70
CA LYS A 453 -9.81 -0.27 -29.72
C LYS A 453 -10.05 0.30 -31.12
N LYS A 454 -11.30 0.61 -31.45
CA LYS A 454 -11.69 1.19 -32.75
C LYS A 454 -11.09 2.59 -32.94
N VAL A 455 -11.21 3.47 -31.94
CA VAL A 455 -10.65 4.83 -31.98
C VAL A 455 -9.12 4.82 -32.08
N LYS A 456 -8.45 3.95 -31.30
CA LYS A 456 -6.98 3.81 -31.36
C LYS A 456 -6.52 3.29 -32.72
N SER A 457 -7.21 2.30 -33.29
CA SER A 457 -6.92 1.80 -34.63
C SER A 457 -7.09 2.89 -35.70
N GLN A 458 -8.13 3.70 -35.60
CA GLN A 458 -8.35 4.82 -36.52
C GLN A 458 -7.25 5.90 -36.40
N ARG A 459 -6.88 6.30 -35.17
CA ARG A 459 -5.78 7.25 -34.96
C ARG A 459 -4.44 6.74 -35.47
N LEU A 460 -4.15 5.45 -35.28
CA LEU A 460 -2.91 4.85 -35.78
C LEU A 460 -2.86 4.84 -37.31
N LYS A 461 -3.97 4.49 -37.98
CA LYS A 461 -4.08 4.56 -39.45
C LYS A 461 -3.87 5.97 -39.97
N GLU A 462 -4.42 6.98 -39.29
CA GLU A 462 -4.25 8.38 -39.67
C GLU A 462 -2.80 8.85 -39.51
N LEU A 463 -2.13 8.48 -38.41
CA LEU A 463 -0.72 8.79 -38.20
C LEU A 463 0.19 8.15 -39.24
N LEU A 464 -0.03 6.87 -39.57
CA LEU A 464 0.73 6.18 -40.61
C LEU A 464 0.54 6.85 -41.98
N ARG A 465 -0.69 7.25 -42.31
CA ARG A 465 -0.99 7.99 -43.54
C ARG A 465 -0.28 9.34 -43.61
N GLN A 466 -0.20 10.08 -42.48
CA GLN A 466 0.54 11.34 -42.41
C GLN A 466 2.04 11.15 -42.56
N GLU A 467 2.59 10.04 -42.04
CA GLU A 467 4.01 9.72 -42.17
C GLU A 467 4.36 9.32 -43.62
N GLU A 468 3.51 8.54 -44.29
CA GLU A 468 3.64 8.22 -45.72
C GLU A 468 3.60 9.48 -46.58
N LEU A 469 2.66 10.39 -46.34
CA LEU A 469 2.57 11.66 -47.07
C LEU A 469 3.82 12.53 -46.85
N ARG A 470 4.39 12.55 -45.64
CA ARG A 470 5.67 13.24 -45.38
C ARG A 470 6.83 12.60 -46.12
N ARG A 471 6.92 11.27 -46.17
CA ARG A 471 7.95 10.56 -46.94
C ARG A 471 7.84 10.86 -48.42
N GLN A 472 6.63 10.83 -48.97
CA GLN A 472 6.37 11.20 -50.36
C GLN A 472 6.71 12.67 -50.65
N ALA A 473 6.39 13.60 -49.74
CA ALA A 473 6.77 15.00 -49.89
C ALA A 473 8.30 15.20 -49.86
N VAL A 474 9.01 14.46 -48.99
CA VAL A 474 10.47 14.47 -48.94
C VAL A 474 11.06 13.89 -50.23
N GLU A 475 10.56 12.74 -50.69
CA GLU A 475 10.99 12.12 -51.96
C GLU A 475 10.73 13.03 -53.17
N GLN A 476 9.55 13.65 -53.25
CA GLN A 476 9.24 14.63 -54.31
C GLN A 476 10.12 15.88 -54.21
N SER A 477 10.45 16.35 -53.01
CA SER A 477 11.37 17.48 -52.82
C SER A 477 12.79 17.12 -53.24
N ILE A 478 13.24 15.88 -53.00
CA ILE A 478 14.54 15.38 -53.45
C ILE A 478 14.55 15.20 -54.98
N PHE A 479 13.46 14.72 -55.57
CA PHE A 479 13.33 14.52 -57.01
C PHE A 479 13.24 15.84 -57.78
N SER A 480 12.60 16.85 -57.21
CA SER A 480 12.49 18.21 -57.79
C SER A 480 13.70 19.10 -57.50
N ALA A 481 14.48 18.81 -56.45
CA ALA A 481 15.74 19.49 -56.15
C ALA A 481 16.94 18.91 -56.90
N ARG A 482 16.78 17.85 -57.71
CA ARG A 482 17.79 17.40 -58.66
C ARG A 482 17.74 18.29 -59.90
N PRO A 483 18.72 19.19 -60.13
CA PRO A 483 18.82 19.89 -61.40
C PRO A 483 19.10 18.87 -62.50
N ALA A 484 18.70 19.18 -63.73
CA ALA A 484 18.90 18.38 -64.93
C ALA A 484 20.40 18.17 -65.28
N GLU A 485 21.09 17.36 -64.50
CA GLU A 485 22.50 17.00 -64.68
C GLU A 485 22.63 15.47 -64.73
N SER A 486 21.83 14.85 -65.60
CA SER A 486 22.06 13.47 -66.05
C SER A 486 21.38 13.22 -67.39
N ALA A 487 21.72 14.02 -68.40
CA ALA A 487 21.83 13.50 -69.76
C ALA A 487 23.29 13.05 -69.94
N SER A 488 23.50 11.77 -70.24
CA SER A 488 24.79 11.05 -70.26
C SER A 488 25.30 10.58 -68.90
N THR A 489 24.92 9.37 -68.50
CA THR A 489 25.85 8.25 -68.23
C THR A 489 24.99 7.02 -67.96
N THR A 490 24.70 6.27 -69.02
CA THR A 490 24.18 4.90 -68.92
C THR A 490 25.25 4.03 -68.26
N THR A 491 25.02 3.61 -67.02
CA THR A 491 25.68 2.44 -66.44
C THR A 491 24.64 1.48 -65.91
N ASN A 492 24.66 0.28 -66.48
CA ASN A 492 23.84 -0.86 -66.10
C ASN A 492 23.98 -1.16 -64.60
N VAL A 493 22.88 -1.06 -63.86
CA VAL A 493 22.75 -1.68 -62.55
C VAL A 493 21.62 -2.70 -62.63
N VAL A 494 22.03 -3.96 -62.49
CA VAL A 494 21.17 -5.15 -62.42
C VAL A 494 20.28 -5.05 -61.17
N PRO A 495 18.98 -5.36 -61.26
CA PRO A 495 18.09 -5.32 -60.10
C PRO A 495 18.37 -6.52 -59.18
N PRO A 496 18.44 -6.34 -57.84
CA PRO A 496 18.32 -7.47 -56.94
C PRO A 496 16.84 -7.91 -56.92
N THR A 497 16.62 -9.12 -57.42
CA THR A 497 15.43 -9.93 -57.19
C THR A 497 15.11 -9.98 -55.70
N GLY A 498 13.85 -9.73 -55.37
CA GLY A 498 13.36 -9.69 -54.01
C GLY A 498 13.30 -11.04 -53.31
N THR A 499 13.20 -10.93 -51.98
CA THR A 499 12.54 -11.90 -51.12
C THR A 499 11.67 -11.12 -50.15
N GLU A 500 10.38 -11.08 -50.48
CA GLU A 500 9.29 -10.76 -49.54
C GLU A 500 9.22 -11.88 -48.50
N GLU A 501 9.87 -11.74 -47.34
CA GLU A 501 9.54 -12.64 -46.21
C GLU A 501 9.80 -12.10 -44.79
N GLU A 502 10.33 -10.88 -44.61
CA GLU A 502 10.65 -10.36 -43.26
C GLU A 502 9.59 -9.43 -42.63
N SER A 503 8.42 -9.24 -43.26
CA SER A 503 7.38 -8.31 -42.76
C SER A 503 6.34 -8.95 -41.83
N LYS A 504 6.58 -10.16 -41.29
CA LYS A 504 5.62 -10.86 -40.40
C LYS A 504 6.04 -11.07 -38.94
N GLU A 505 7.24 -10.69 -38.49
CA GLU A 505 7.68 -10.99 -37.10
C GLU A 505 7.70 -9.81 -36.11
N LEU A 506 7.21 -8.62 -36.47
CA LEU A 506 7.13 -7.48 -35.52
C LEU A 506 5.69 -7.13 -35.10
N GLN A 507 4.91 -8.16 -34.79
CA GLN A 507 3.70 -8.04 -33.96
C GLN A 507 3.75 -9.05 -32.81
N ILE A 508 4.38 -8.67 -31.71
CA ILE A 508 4.07 -9.11 -30.34
C ILE A 508 4.00 -7.87 -29.46
#